data_AF-A0A1W9HNT3-F1
#
_entry.id   AF-A0A1W9HNT3-F1
#
_cell.length_a   1.000
_cell.length_b   1.000
_cell.length_c   1.000
_cell.angle_alpha   90.00
_cell.angle_beta   90.00
_cell.angle_gamma   90.00
#
_symmetry.space_group_name_H-M   'P 1'
#
loop_
_entity.id
_entity.type
_entity.pdbx_description
1 polymer ?
#
loop_
_entity_poly.entity_id
_entity_poly.type
_entity_poly.pdbx_seq_one_letter_code
_entity_poly.pdbx_strand_id
1 'polypeptide(L)'
;MVDAMMNTIEALRENQPVGDYYRAAFSKWRELLKGFEKSSLVDFATAISDAQLDYFEKQCGGRSMGQEIMAWTGIAYYYDAEEAGFGDDLDKARKIYDAMQLSHISIEAKINAEKAAISYDLFEDLEEAEGEV
;
A
#
# COMPACT_ATOMS: atom_id res chain seq x y z
N MET A 1 17.30 5.38 -9.66
CA MET A 1 15.91 5.86 -9.80
C MET A 1 15.11 4.66 -10.28
N VAL A 2 14.35 4.03 -9.39
CA VAL A 2 13.54 2.87 -9.76
C VAL A 2 12.17 3.41 -10.13
N ASP A 3 11.70 3.17 -11.35
CA ASP A 3 10.44 3.74 -11.84
C ASP A 3 9.28 3.35 -10.89
N ALA A 4 8.60 4.37 -10.39
CA ALA A 4 7.38 4.23 -9.62
C ALA A 4 6.22 4.01 -10.60
N MET A 5 5.35 3.05 -10.30
CA MET A 5 4.08 2.84 -10.99
C MET A 5 4.16 2.55 -12.52
N MET A 6 5.22 1.87 -12.97
CA MET A 6 5.44 1.57 -14.39
C MET A 6 4.27 0.79 -14.99
N ASN A 7 3.70 -0.19 -14.27
CA ASN A 7 2.61 -1.02 -14.79
C ASN A 7 1.32 -0.19 -14.96
N THR A 8 1.04 0.69 -14.02
CA THR A 8 -0.10 1.62 -14.10
C THR A 8 0.01 2.54 -15.31
N ILE A 9 1.20 3.11 -15.58
CA ILE A 9 1.42 4.01 -16.72
C ILE A 9 1.24 3.26 -18.06
N GLU A 10 1.79 2.05 -18.18
CA GLU A 10 1.64 1.23 -19.39
C GLU A 10 0.17 0.89 -19.65
N ALA A 11 -0.58 0.56 -18.61
CA ALA A 11 -2.00 0.24 -18.72
C ALA A 11 -2.87 1.44 -19.08
N LEU A 12 -2.55 2.62 -18.56
CA LEU A 12 -3.20 3.87 -18.99
C LEU A 12 -2.94 4.15 -20.47
N ARG A 13 -1.70 3.95 -20.94
CA ARG A 13 -1.35 4.09 -22.38
C ARG A 13 -2.14 3.13 -23.25
N GLU A 14 -2.41 1.93 -22.76
CA GLU A 14 -3.20 0.90 -23.45
C GLU A 14 -4.72 1.07 -23.28
N ASN A 15 -5.17 2.15 -22.63
CA ASN A 15 -6.58 2.44 -22.38
C ASN A 15 -7.29 1.32 -21.60
N GLN A 16 -6.56 0.68 -20.68
CA GLN A 16 -7.13 -0.27 -19.72
C GLN A 16 -7.96 0.47 -18.65
N PRO A 17 -8.93 -0.19 -17.99
CA PRO A 17 -9.80 0.44 -17.00
C PRO A 17 -9.12 0.63 -15.63
N VAL A 18 -7.97 1.32 -15.61
CA VAL A 18 -7.14 1.53 -14.42
C VAL A 18 -7.95 2.15 -13.28
N GLY A 19 -8.83 3.12 -13.57
CA GLY A 19 -9.69 3.72 -12.55
C GLY A 19 -10.60 2.72 -11.83
N ASP A 20 -11.05 1.65 -12.50
CA ASP A 20 -11.85 0.58 -11.87
C ASP A 20 -10.99 -0.30 -10.95
N TYR A 21 -9.74 -0.57 -11.34
CA TYR A 21 -8.81 -1.34 -10.53
C TYR A 21 -8.50 -0.63 -9.20
N TYR A 22 -8.24 0.68 -9.23
CA TYR A 22 -8.03 1.45 -8.00
C TYR A 22 -9.28 1.49 -7.11
N ARG A 23 -10.48 1.66 -7.70
CA ARG A 23 -11.74 1.59 -6.94
C ARG A 23 -11.93 0.22 -6.27
N ALA A 24 -11.66 -0.87 -6.98
CA ALA A 24 -11.72 -2.22 -6.44
C ALA A 24 -10.72 -2.42 -5.30
N ALA A 25 -9.48 -1.95 -5.49
CA ALA A 25 -8.43 -2.01 -4.47
C ALA A 25 -8.81 -1.27 -3.18
N PHE A 26 -9.30 -0.03 -3.27
CA PHE A 26 -9.78 0.72 -2.09
C PHE A 26 -10.95 0.04 -1.39
N SER A 27 -11.87 -0.57 -2.15
CA SER A 27 -12.94 -1.37 -1.58
C SER A 27 -12.40 -2.56 -0.79
N LYS A 28 -11.38 -3.25 -1.34
CA LYS A 28 -10.75 -4.39 -0.67
C LYS A 28 -10.00 -3.98 0.58
N TRP A 29 -9.25 -2.89 0.54
CA TRP A 29 -8.59 -2.34 1.73
C TRP A 29 -9.59 -1.97 2.81
N ARG A 30 -10.70 -1.32 2.45
CA ARG A 30 -11.78 -1.04 3.41
C ARG A 30 -12.31 -2.31 4.08
N GLU A 31 -12.39 -3.43 3.38
CA GLU A 31 -12.77 -4.72 3.98
C GLU A 31 -11.70 -5.25 4.92
N LEU A 32 -10.44 -5.28 4.48
CA LEU A 32 -9.30 -5.78 5.27
C LEU A 32 -9.09 -4.97 6.55
N LEU A 33 -9.36 -3.67 6.50
CA LEU A 33 -9.21 -2.76 7.63
C LEU A 33 -10.37 -2.83 8.64
N LYS A 34 -11.44 -3.59 8.37
CA LYS A 34 -12.51 -3.82 9.36
C LYS A 34 -11.95 -4.58 10.56
N GLY A 35 -11.88 -3.91 11.70
CA GLY A 35 -11.36 -4.50 12.94
C GLY A 35 -9.83 -4.55 13.01
N PHE A 36 -9.13 -3.90 12.08
CA PHE A 36 -7.67 -3.82 12.03
C PHE A 36 -7.02 -3.27 13.31
N GLU A 37 -7.70 -2.36 14.01
CA GLU A 37 -7.20 -1.83 15.30
C GLU A 37 -7.13 -2.91 16.38
N LYS A 38 -7.96 -3.96 16.27
CA LYS A 38 -8.03 -5.06 17.23
C LYS A 38 -7.22 -6.29 16.81
N SER A 39 -6.77 -6.35 15.55
CA SER A 39 -5.98 -7.46 15.05
C SER A 39 -4.50 -7.32 15.40
N SER A 40 -3.86 -8.46 15.64
CA SER A 40 -2.40 -8.50 15.74
C SER A 40 -1.77 -8.20 14.37
N LEU A 41 -0.52 -7.73 14.38
CA LEU A 41 0.22 -7.47 13.14
C LEU A 41 0.36 -8.73 12.29
N VAL A 42 0.55 -9.90 12.93
CA VAL A 42 0.70 -11.21 12.26
C VAL A 42 -0.59 -11.64 11.57
N ASP A 43 -1.74 -11.51 12.26
CA ASP A 43 -3.03 -11.86 11.66
C ASP A 43 -3.34 -10.97 10.45
N PHE A 44 -3.00 -9.68 10.56
CA PHE A 44 -3.18 -8.75 9.44
C PHE A 44 -2.24 -9.05 8.28
N ALA A 45 -0.95 -9.31 8.54
CA ALA A 45 0.01 -9.75 7.53
C ALA A 45 -0.44 -11.04 6.81
N THR A 46 -1.07 -11.97 7.53
CA THR A 46 -1.66 -13.18 6.94
C THR A 46 -2.80 -12.82 6.00
N ALA A 47 -3.75 -11.98 6.44
CA ALA A 47 -4.86 -11.53 5.59
C ALA A 47 -4.39 -10.77 4.33
N ILE A 48 -3.32 -9.98 4.44
CA ILE A 48 -2.67 -9.30 3.30
C ILE A 48 -2.10 -10.32 2.32
N SER A 49 -1.43 -11.37 2.82
CA SER A 49 -0.86 -12.44 2.00
C SER A 49 -1.92 -13.12 1.14
N ASP A 50 -3.05 -13.48 1.75
CA ASP A 50 -4.18 -14.11 1.06
C ASP A 50 -4.78 -13.15 0.03
N ALA A 51 -4.94 -11.87 0.40
CA ALA A 51 -5.55 -10.88 -0.46
C ALA A 51 -4.78 -10.61 -1.75
N GLN A 52 -3.45 -10.71 -1.76
CA GLN A 52 -2.65 -10.53 -2.99
C GLN A 52 -3.12 -11.50 -4.07
N LEU A 53 -3.06 -12.81 -3.79
CA LEU A 53 -3.36 -13.86 -4.76
C LEU A 53 -4.86 -13.97 -5.04
N ASP A 54 -5.69 -13.81 -4.01
CA ASP A 54 -7.12 -14.06 -4.13
C ASP A 54 -7.89 -12.88 -4.70
N TYR A 55 -7.37 -11.67 -4.57
CA TYR A 55 -8.09 -10.47 -4.98
C TYR A 55 -7.26 -9.56 -5.87
N PHE A 56 -6.16 -9.00 -5.38
CA PHE A 56 -5.47 -7.92 -6.09
C PHE A 56 -4.95 -8.37 -7.46
N GLU A 57 -4.27 -9.50 -7.56
CA GLU A 57 -3.75 -10.00 -8.85
C GLU A 57 -4.86 -10.41 -9.83
N LYS A 58 -6.06 -10.71 -9.35
CA LYS A 58 -7.20 -11.16 -10.18
C LYS A 58 -8.09 -10.00 -10.61
N GLN A 59 -8.26 -8.99 -9.75
CA GLN A 59 -9.24 -7.91 -9.91
C GLN A 59 -8.59 -6.58 -10.29
N CYS A 60 -7.28 -6.42 -10.11
CA CYS A 60 -6.59 -5.14 -10.29
C CYS A 60 -5.56 -5.19 -11.43
N GLY A 61 -5.98 -5.62 -12.63
CA GLY A 61 -5.13 -5.56 -13.83
C GLY A 61 -4.08 -6.66 -13.96
N GLY A 62 -4.26 -7.79 -13.29
CA GLY A 62 -3.35 -8.95 -13.37
C GLY A 62 -2.26 -8.94 -12.31
N ARG A 63 -1.30 -9.85 -12.44
CA ARG A 63 -0.27 -10.10 -11.41
C ARG A 63 0.57 -8.86 -11.08
N SER A 64 1.28 -8.32 -12.06
CA SER A 64 2.24 -7.22 -11.82
C SER A 64 1.54 -5.93 -11.39
N MET A 65 0.47 -5.54 -12.09
CA MET A 65 -0.28 -4.34 -11.75
C MET A 65 -1.05 -4.50 -10.44
N GLY A 66 -1.61 -5.68 -10.16
CA GLY A 66 -2.32 -5.92 -8.92
C GLY A 66 -1.43 -5.79 -7.70
N GLN A 67 -0.20 -6.31 -7.77
CA GLN A 67 0.81 -6.13 -6.71
C GLN A 67 1.20 -4.66 -6.52
N GLU A 68 1.38 -3.93 -7.62
CA GLU A 68 1.66 -2.49 -7.58
C GLU A 68 0.49 -1.72 -6.94
N ILE A 69 -0.72 -1.86 -7.47
CA ILE A 69 -1.92 -1.18 -6.96
C ILE A 69 -2.16 -1.53 -5.49
N MET A 70 -2.03 -2.80 -5.11
CA MET A 70 -2.19 -3.25 -3.72
C MET A 70 -1.29 -2.45 -2.77
N ALA A 71 0.00 -2.36 -3.09
CA ALA A 71 0.97 -1.65 -2.28
C ALA A 71 0.66 -0.14 -2.20
N TRP A 72 0.52 0.51 -3.36
CA TRP A 72 0.32 1.96 -3.44
C TRP A 72 -0.99 2.40 -2.78
N THR A 73 -2.09 1.69 -3.02
CA THR A 73 -3.39 2.02 -2.40
C THR A 73 -3.47 1.67 -0.93
N GLY A 74 -2.70 0.68 -0.47
CA GLY A 74 -2.64 0.33 0.95
C GLY A 74 -1.95 1.41 1.77
N ILE A 75 -0.79 1.89 1.30
CA ILE A 75 -0.07 3.00 1.95
C ILE A 75 -0.89 4.30 1.87
N ALA A 76 -1.43 4.63 0.69
CA ALA A 76 -2.20 5.85 0.50
C ALA A 76 -3.57 5.87 1.19
N TYR A 77 -4.01 4.76 1.81
CA TYR A 77 -5.39 4.64 2.32
C TYR A 77 -5.75 5.72 3.34
N TYR A 78 -4.79 6.08 4.20
CA TYR A 78 -4.93 7.08 5.25
C TYR A 78 -4.26 8.42 4.90
N TYR A 79 -3.79 8.58 3.67
CA TYR A 79 -3.17 9.83 3.26
C TYR A 79 -4.24 10.89 3.01
N ASP A 80 -4.09 12.04 3.66
CA ASP A 80 -4.90 13.23 3.44
C ASP A 80 -4.23 14.11 2.38
N ALA A 81 -4.90 14.26 1.24
CA ALA A 81 -4.40 15.08 0.14
C ALA A 81 -4.59 16.59 0.36
N GLU A 82 -5.48 17.01 1.26
CA GLU A 82 -5.69 18.42 1.59
C GLU A 82 -4.58 18.92 2.53
N GLU A 83 -4.22 18.10 3.52
CA GLU A 83 -3.14 18.39 4.48
C GLU A 83 -1.76 17.88 4.01
N ALA A 84 -1.72 17.18 2.88
CA ALA A 84 -0.52 16.59 2.29
C ALA A 84 0.27 15.67 3.25
N GLY A 85 -0.42 14.81 4.00
CA GLY A 85 0.22 13.94 4.98
C GLY A 85 -0.72 12.91 5.61
N PHE A 86 -0.25 12.22 6.65
CA PHE A 86 -1.06 11.21 7.36
C PHE A 86 -1.74 11.73 8.63
N GLY A 87 -1.29 12.87 9.18
CA GLY A 87 -1.83 13.43 10.43
C GLY A 87 -1.94 12.40 11.55
N ASP A 88 -3.11 12.34 12.18
CA ASP A 88 -3.41 11.40 13.28
C ASP A 88 -3.44 9.91 12.85
N ASP A 89 -3.46 9.63 11.53
CA ASP A 89 -3.50 8.27 11.00
C ASP A 89 -2.12 7.71 10.61
N LEU A 90 -1.03 8.42 10.92
CA LEU A 90 0.34 7.99 10.61
C LEU A 90 0.66 6.59 11.14
N ASP A 91 0.32 6.32 12.41
CA ASP A 91 0.53 5.01 13.03
C ASP A 91 -0.24 3.89 12.31
N LYS A 92 -1.43 4.21 11.77
CA LYS A 92 -2.23 3.23 11.02
C LYS A 92 -1.59 2.94 9.67
N ALA A 93 -1.12 3.97 8.96
CA ALA A 93 -0.39 3.80 7.71
C ALA A 93 0.90 3.00 7.93
N ARG A 94 1.64 3.27 9.01
CA ARG A 94 2.86 2.52 9.36
C ARG A 94 2.57 1.06 9.69
N LYS A 95 1.50 0.79 10.44
CA LYS A 95 1.07 -0.58 10.72
C LYS A 95 0.66 -1.34 9.44
N ILE A 96 0.11 -0.67 8.42
CA ILE A 96 -0.12 -1.30 7.10
C ILE A 96 1.21 -1.67 6.44
N TYR A 97 2.17 -0.73 6.41
CA TYR A 97 3.50 -0.97 5.85
C TYR A 97 4.20 -2.16 6.54
N ASP A 98 4.25 -2.16 7.88
CA ASP A 98 4.89 -3.23 8.65
C ASP A 98 4.23 -4.58 8.40
N ALA A 99 2.89 -4.61 8.28
CA ALA A 99 2.16 -5.83 7.94
C ALA A 99 2.48 -6.34 6.53
N MET A 100 2.63 -5.43 5.55
CA MET A 100 3.09 -5.81 4.21
C MET A 100 4.50 -6.40 4.26
N GLN A 101 5.42 -5.80 5.02
CA GLN A 101 6.78 -6.32 5.17
C GLN A 101 6.82 -7.69 5.86
N LEU A 102 5.96 -7.90 6.86
CA LEU A 102 5.84 -9.18 7.57
C LEU A 102 5.14 -10.27 6.76
N SER A 103 4.27 -9.90 5.82
CA SER A 103 3.46 -10.84 5.04
C SER A 103 4.26 -11.71 4.06
N HIS A 104 3.64 -12.76 3.56
CA HIS A 104 4.17 -13.65 2.53
C HIS A 104 3.85 -13.17 1.09
N ILE A 105 3.57 -11.87 0.92
CA ILE A 105 3.41 -11.25 -0.40
C ILE A 105 4.69 -11.33 -1.24
N SER A 106 4.56 -11.11 -2.55
CA SER A 106 5.71 -11.14 -3.46
C SER A 106 6.75 -10.08 -3.10
N ILE A 107 8.02 -10.35 -3.46
CA ILE A 107 9.11 -9.38 -3.26
C ILE A 107 8.80 -8.08 -4.01
N GLU A 108 8.23 -8.18 -5.20
CA GLU A 108 7.79 -7.04 -6.00
C GLU A 108 6.72 -6.20 -5.29
N ALA A 109 5.76 -6.83 -4.59
CA ALA A 109 4.77 -6.12 -3.79
C ALA A 109 5.42 -5.39 -2.60
N LYS A 110 6.38 -6.03 -1.90
CA LYS A 110 7.13 -5.40 -0.81
C LYS A 110 7.95 -4.20 -1.26
N ILE A 111 8.63 -4.33 -2.41
CA ILE A 111 9.38 -3.22 -3.03
C ILE A 111 8.44 -2.08 -3.41
N ASN A 112 7.25 -2.38 -3.96
CA ASN A 112 6.26 -1.33 -4.25
C ASN A 112 5.75 -0.65 -2.96
N ALA A 113 5.59 -1.40 -1.87
CA ALA A 113 5.18 -0.84 -0.59
C ALA A 113 6.26 0.09 -0.01
N GLU A 114 7.53 -0.27 -0.12
CA GLU A 114 8.66 0.58 0.26
C GLU A 114 8.72 1.85 -0.60
N LYS A 115 8.59 1.73 -1.92
CA LYS A 115 8.52 2.90 -2.80
C LYS A 115 7.36 3.82 -2.46
N ALA A 116 6.18 3.26 -2.18
CA ALA A 116 5.01 4.02 -1.80
C ALA A 116 5.23 4.73 -0.46
N ALA A 117 5.76 4.02 0.55
CA ALA A 117 6.08 4.60 1.85
C ALA A 117 7.07 5.77 1.75
N ILE A 118 8.12 5.63 0.93
CA ILE A 118 9.06 6.72 0.65
C ILE A 118 8.38 7.88 -0.09
N SER A 119 7.50 7.59 -1.06
CA SER A 119 6.87 8.64 -1.89
C SER A 119 5.80 9.44 -1.15
N TYR A 120 5.27 8.89 -0.06
CA TYR A 120 4.31 9.54 0.83
C TYR A 120 4.96 10.00 2.14
N ASP A 121 6.29 10.00 2.24
CA ASP A 121 7.05 10.47 3.40
C ASP A 121 6.65 9.76 4.73
N LEU A 122 6.29 8.48 4.65
CA LEU A 122 5.82 7.68 5.79
C LEU A 122 6.88 7.51 6.90
N PHE A 123 8.14 7.84 6.64
CA PHE A 123 9.27 7.60 7.54
C PHE A 123 9.88 8.87 8.16
N GLU A 124 9.35 10.07 7.90
CA GLU A 124 10.05 11.33 8.23
C GLU A 124 10.23 11.64 9.74
N ASP A 125 9.60 10.89 10.66
CA ASP A 125 9.83 11.06 12.11
C ASP A 125 11.21 10.57 12.63
N LEU A 126 12.14 10.14 11.76
CA LEU A 126 13.44 9.61 12.18
C LEU A 126 14.58 10.64 12.19
N GLU A 127 14.44 11.82 11.58
CA GLU A 127 15.54 12.80 11.51
C GLU A 127 15.54 13.84 12.65
N GLU A 128 14.41 14.12 13.30
CA GLU A 128 14.37 15.13 14.38
C GLU A 128 14.96 14.63 15.72
N ALA A 129 15.17 13.33 15.89
CA ALA A 129 15.69 12.74 17.13
C ALA A 129 17.24 12.70 17.22
N GLU A 130 17.96 13.00 16.14
CA GLU A 130 19.45 12.97 16.13
C GLU A 130 20.10 14.37 16.23
N GLY A 131 19.30 15.44 16.38
CA GLY A 131 19.76 16.83 16.38
C GLY A 131 19.96 17.51 17.74
N GLU A 132 19.62 16.88 18.86
CA GLU A 132 19.83 17.44 20.21
C GLU A 132 20.88 16.63 21.00
N VAL A 133 22.16 16.88 20.73
CA VAL A 133 23.28 16.57 21.64
C VAL A 133 24.25 17.74 21.71
#